data_AF-A0A218QFT4-F1
#
_entry.id   AF-A0A218QFT4-F1
#
_cell.length_a   1.000
_cell.length_b   1.000
_cell.length_c   1.000
_cell.angle_alpha   90.00
_cell.angle_beta   90.00
_cell.angle_gamma   90.00
#
_symmetry.space_group_name_H-M   'P 1'
#
loop_
_entity.id
_entity.type
_entity.pdbx_description
1 polymer ?
#
loop_
_entity_poly.entity_id
_entity_poly.type
_entity_poly.pdbx_seq_one_letter_code
_entity_poly.pdbx_strand_id
1 'polypeptide(L)'
;MTNLSVQEISSQLESENLGDRMVALANLRHVSNEDAVPLIKKVLDDESLQLRSMAVFALGVKATEECYPILVKILESDPDYGIRADAAGALGYLGDVRAFEPLSRAFYEDTDWLVRFSAAVSLGNIKDPRAHDVLIQALKSEEVVIQQAAIAALGEIKDINSVDHILRFAQSEDWLVRQRLAEALGNLPSAKTVSALKYLEKDNHSHVSEAARISLKRLEQAS
;
A
#
# COMPACT_ATOMS: atom_id res chain seq x y z
N MET A 1 17.36 -24.61 -5.23
CA MET A 1 15.92 -24.84 -5.41
C MET A 1 15.69 -25.03 -6.90
N THR A 2 15.12 -26.16 -7.28
CA THR A 2 14.79 -26.50 -8.67
C THR A 2 13.61 -25.66 -9.12
N ASN A 3 13.70 -25.00 -10.27
CA ASN A 3 12.57 -24.32 -10.88
C ASN A 3 11.59 -25.38 -11.40
N LEU A 4 10.37 -25.39 -10.85
CA LEU A 4 9.29 -26.24 -11.33
C LEU A 4 8.81 -25.73 -12.70
N SER A 5 8.46 -26.66 -13.58
CA SER A 5 7.74 -26.35 -14.82
C SER A 5 6.31 -25.88 -14.52
N VAL A 6 5.70 -25.16 -15.47
CA VAL A 6 4.30 -24.69 -15.35
C VAL A 6 3.32 -25.84 -15.09
N GLN A 7 3.56 -27.01 -15.70
CA GLN A 7 2.74 -28.21 -15.49
C GLN A 7 2.89 -28.78 -14.08
N GLU A 8 4.13 -28.85 -13.56
CA GLU A 8 4.38 -29.30 -12.18
C GLU A 8 3.77 -28.34 -11.17
N ILE A 9 3.89 -27.03 -11.39
CA ILE A 9 3.25 -26.01 -10.53
C ILE A 9 1.73 -26.20 -10.54
N SER A 10 1.12 -26.34 -11.72
CA SER A 10 -0.33 -26.55 -11.82
C SER A 10 -0.79 -27.80 -11.07
N SER A 11 -0.03 -28.90 -11.16
CA SER A 11 -0.35 -30.15 -10.46
C SER A 11 -0.23 -29.97 -8.93
N GLN A 12 0.83 -29.33 -8.45
CA GLN A 12 1.03 -29.11 -7.02
C GLN A 12 0.00 -28.14 -6.41
N LEU A 13 -0.52 -27.17 -7.18
CA LEU A 13 -1.62 -26.30 -6.73
C LEU A 13 -2.92 -27.06 -6.45
N GLU A 14 -3.08 -28.27 -6.99
CA GLU A 14 -4.25 -29.13 -6.78
C GLU A 14 -4.00 -30.18 -5.67
N SER A 15 -2.84 -30.16 -5.02
CA SER A 15 -2.50 -31.08 -3.92
C SER A 15 -3.38 -30.83 -2.69
N GLU A 16 -3.80 -31.91 -2.01
CA GLU A 16 -4.45 -31.80 -0.70
C GLU A 16 -3.52 -31.21 0.36
N ASN A 17 -2.19 -31.31 0.15
CA ASN A 17 -1.20 -30.76 1.07
C ASN A 17 -1.01 -29.25 0.84
N LEU A 18 -1.34 -28.44 1.85
CA LEU A 18 -1.15 -26.98 1.82
C LEU A 18 0.31 -26.58 1.51
N GLY A 19 1.29 -27.33 2.02
CA GLY A 19 2.72 -27.09 1.78
C GLY A 19 3.07 -27.15 0.29
N ASP A 20 2.55 -28.16 -0.42
CA ASP A 20 2.76 -28.29 -1.87
C ASP A 20 2.12 -27.11 -2.61
N ARG A 21 0.88 -26.74 -2.27
CA ARG A 21 0.19 -25.60 -2.90
C ARG A 21 0.94 -24.29 -2.66
N MET A 22 1.44 -24.06 -1.44
CA MET A 22 2.24 -22.86 -1.11
C MET A 22 3.56 -22.82 -1.89
N VAL A 23 4.27 -23.95 -1.99
CA VAL A 23 5.52 -24.05 -2.76
C VAL A 23 5.23 -23.78 -4.24
N ALA A 24 4.16 -24.34 -4.78
CA ALA A 24 3.75 -24.13 -6.16
C ALA A 24 3.45 -22.65 -6.44
N LEU A 25 2.64 -22.02 -5.59
CA LEU A 25 2.31 -20.60 -5.71
C LEU A 25 3.55 -19.70 -5.61
N ALA A 26 4.47 -20.01 -4.68
CA ALA A 26 5.72 -19.26 -4.53
C ALA A 26 6.63 -19.36 -5.77
N ASN A 27 6.60 -20.48 -6.49
CA ASN A 27 7.39 -20.68 -7.71
C ASN A 27 6.86 -19.85 -8.90
N LEU A 28 5.61 -19.37 -8.88
CA LEU A 28 5.07 -18.50 -9.92
C LEU A 28 5.83 -17.19 -10.07
N ARG A 29 6.63 -16.78 -9.08
CA ARG A 29 7.55 -15.63 -9.24
C ARG A 29 8.48 -15.77 -10.44
N HIS A 30 8.85 -17.00 -10.82
CA HIS A 30 9.73 -17.32 -11.95
C HIS A 30 8.97 -17.57 -13.27
N VAL A 31 7.65 -17.51 -13.25
CA VAL A 31 6.77 -17.68 -14.42
C VAL A 31 6.40 -16.31 -14.99
N SER A 32 6.12 -16.22 -16.29
CA SER A 32 5.61 -14.99 -16.92
C SER A 32 4.30 -14.53 -16.24
N ASN A 33 3.91 -13.27 -16.39
CA ASN A 33 2.65 -12.80 -15.80
C ASN A 33 1.45 -13.52 -16.44
N GLU A 34 1.49 -13.67 -17.76
CA GLU A 34 0.45 -14.28 -18.59
C GLU A 34 0.22 -15.75 -18.26
N ASP A 35 1.29 -16.50 -17.95
CA ASP A 35 1.18 -17.91 -17.57
C ASP A 35 0.89 -18.09 -16.06
N ALA A 36 1.30 -17.14 -15.22
CA ALA A 36 1.10 -17.22 -13.77
C ALA A 36 -0.34 -16.91 -13.36
N VAL A 37 -0.97 -15.88 -13.93
CA VAL A 37 -2.31 -15.44 -13.50
C VAL A 37 -3.38 -16.53 -13.60
N PRO A 38 -3.46 -17.35 -14.67
CA PRO A 38 -4.37 -18.49 -14.72
C PRO A 38 -4.16 -19.50 -13.59
N LEU A 39 -2.91 -19.69 -13.13
CA LEU A 39 -2.58 -20.60 -12.04
C LEU A 39 -2.88 -19.99 -10.67
N ILE A 40 -2.61 -18.70 -10.46
CA ILE A 40 -2.96 -17.97 -9.23
C ILE A 40 -4.48 -18.06 -8.99
N LYS A 41 -5.28 -17.90 -10.06
CA LYS A 41 -6.75 -17.97 -9.99
C LYS A 41 -7.29 -19.29 -9.45
N LYS A 42 -6.55 -20.40 -9.58
CA LYS A 42 -6.97 -21.71 -9.07
C LYS A 42 -7.10 -21.76 -7.55
N VAL A 43 -6.44 -20.86 -6.83
CA VAL A 43 -6.33 -20.90 -5.36
C VAL A 43 -6.86 -19.64 -4.66
N LEU A 44 -7.61 -18.78 -5.38
CA LEU A 44 -8.25 -17.59 -4.79
C LEU A 44 -9.37 -17.94 -3.80
N ASP A 45 -9.99 -19.11 -3.98
CA ASP A 45 -11.06 -19.65 -3.14
C ASP A 45 -10.58 -20.83 -2.27
N ASP A 46 -9.27 -20.98 -2.05
CA ASP A 46 -8.70 -22.08 -1.24
C ASP A 46 -9.18 -22.02 0.22
N GLU A 47 -9.37 -23.16 0.87
CA GLU A 47 -9.78 -23.20 2.29
C GLU A 47 -8.77 -22.50 3.23
N SER A 48 -7.49 -22.44 2.82
CA SER A 48 -6.44 -21.77 3.57
C SER A 48 -6.43 -20.27 3.30
N LEU A 49 -6.77 -19.48 4.31
CA LEU A 49 -6.62 -18.01 4.28
C LEU A 49 -5.19 -17.59 3.94
N GLN A 50 -4.18 -18.34 4.41
CA GLN A 50 -2.79 -18.06 4.10
C GLN A 50 -2.50 -18.19 2.60
N LEU A 51 -3.01 -19.25 1.95
CA LEU A 51 -2.79 -19.45 0.52
C LEU A 51 -3.57 -18.42 -0.31
N ARG A 52 -4.81 -18.10 0.09
CA ARG A 52 -5.61 -17.03 -0.52
C ARG A 52 -4.91 -15.68 -0.45
N SER A 53 -4.40 -15.31 0.73
CA SER A 53 -3.61 -14.09 0.94
C SER A 53 -2.41 -14.02 0.00
N MET A 54 -1.62 -15.11 -0.07
CA MET A 54 -0.50 -15.21 -1.01
C MET A 54 -0.94 -15.07 -2.48
N ALA A 55 -2.10 -15.62 -2.84
CA ALA A 55 -2.62 -15.57 -4.21
C ALA A 55 -3.07 -14.17 -4.59
N VAL A 56 -3.79 -13.48 -3.70
CA VAL A 56 -4.22 -12.09 -3.87
C VAL A 56 -3.02 -11.15 -4.00
N PHE A 57 -2.01 -11.31 -3.14
CA PHE A 57 -0.75 -10.57 -3.28
C PHE A 57 -0.06 -10.85 -4.62
N ALA A 58 -0.01 -12.12 -5.05
CA ALA A 58 0.60 -12.51 -6.30
C ALA A 58 -0.08 -11.87 -7.52
N LEU A 59 -1.40 -11.66 -7.51
CA LEU A 59 -2.11 -10.93 -8.57
C LEU A 59 -1.64 -9.47 -8.72
N GLY A 60 -1.30 -8.81 -7.61
CA GLY A 60 -0.76 -7.45 -7.62
C GLY A 60 0.65 -7.36 -8.21
N VAL A 61 1.47 -8.42 -8.06
CA VAL A 61 2.84 -8.48 -8.59
C VAL A 61 2.88 -9.03 -10.02
N LYS A 62 2.00 -9.99 -10.35
CA LYS A 62 1.84 -10.59 -11.68
C LYS A 62 0.77 -9.85 -12.47
N ALA A 63 1.00 -8.56 -12.65
CA ALA A 63 0.04 -7.67 -13.28
C ALA A 63 -0.31 -8.10 -14.72
N THR A 64 -1.60 -8.30 -14.96
CA THR A 64 -2.25 -8.42 -16.27
C THR A 64 -3.56 -7.62 -16.23
N GLU A 65 -4.17 -7.31 -17.38
CA GLU A 65 -5.44 -6.55 -17.42
C GLU A 65 -6.58 -7.21 -16.64
N GLU A 66 -6.60 -8.55 -16.52
CA GLU A 66 -7.65 -9.25 -15.78
C GLU A 66 -7.47 -9.19 -14.25
N CYS A 67 -6.28 -8.84 -13.74
CA CYS A 67 -6.04 -8.76 -12.30
C CYS A 67 -6.89 -7.65 -11.65
N TYR A 68 -7.07 -6.51 -12.32
CA TYR A 68 -7.84 -5.38 -11.79
C TYR A 68 -9.29 -5.78 -11.40
N PRO A 69 -10.15 -6.28 -12.31
CA PRO A 69 -11.52 -6.62 -11.95
C PRO A 69 -11.61 -7.77 -10.94
N ILE A 70 -10.64 -8.68 -10.90
CA ILE A 70 -10.58 -9.75 -9.89
C ILE A 70 -10.33 -9.15 -8.50
N LEU A 71 -9.32 -8.29 -8.36
CA LEU A 71 -8.99 -7.68 -7.08
C LEU A 71 -10.08 -6.74 -6.57
N VAL A 72 -10.75 -5.99 -7.45
CA VAL A 72 -11.91 -5.17 -7.07
C VAL A 72 -13.03 -6.05 -6.49
N LYS A 73 -13.35 -7.17 -7.16
CA LYS A 73 -14.38 -8.10 -6.67
C LYS A 73 -14.02 -8.66 -5.28
N ILE A 74 -12.77 -9.03 -5.06
CA ILE A 74 -12.30 -9.54 -3.75
C ILE A 74 -12.42 -8.44 -2.69
N LEU A 75 -11.95 -7.22 -2.97
CA LEU A 75 -12.09 -6.09 -2.07
C LEU A 75 -13.55 -5.80 -1.69
N GLU A 76 -14.49 -5.95 -2.61
CA GLU A 76 -15.90 -5.61 -2.38
C GLU A 76 -16.71 -6.71 -1.68
N SER A 77 -16.30 -7.99 -1.79
CA SER A 77 -17.20 -9.11 -1.46
C SER A 77 -16.58 -10.26 -0.66
N ASP A 78 -15.27 -10.24 -0.40
CA ASP A 78 -14.66 -11.31 0.38
C ASP A 78 -15.13 -11.30 1.84
N PRO A 79 -15.59 -12.43 2.40
CA PRO A 79 -16.06 -12.49 3.78
C PRO A 79 -14.94 -12.25 4.80
N ASP A 80 -13.69 -12.53 4.46
CA ASP A 80 -12.55 -12.33 5.35
C ASP A 80 -11.93 -10.94 5.14
N TYR A 81 -11.88 -10.15 6.21
CA TYR A 81 -11.36 -8.79 6.14
C TYR A 81 -9.85 -8.73 5.83
N GLY A 82 -9.10 -9.78 6.18
CA GLY A 82 -7.68 -9.89 5.85
C GLY A 82 -7.49 -10.02 4.35
N ILE A 83 -8.31 -10.86 3.70
CA ILE A 83 -8.30 -11.02 2.24
C ILE A 83 -8.76 -9.74 1.52
N ARG A 84 -9.76 -9.03 2.05
CA ARG A 84 -10.12 -7.68 1.53
C ARG A 84 -8.96 -6.70 1.67
N ALA A 85 -8.26 -6.69 2.79
CA ALA A 85 -7.11 -5.81 3.00
C ALA A 85 -5.95 -6.14 2.06
N ASP A 86 -5.68 -7.42 1.80
CA ASP A 86 -4.71 -7.87 0.81
C ASP A 86 -5.09 -7.44 -0.60
N ALA A 87 -6.39 -7.49 -0.95
CA ALA A 87 -6.88 -7.04 -2.25
C ALA A 87 -6.71 -5.52 -2.43
N ALA A 88 -6.99 -4.72 -1.39
CA ALA A 88 -6.69 -3.30 -1.39
C ALA A 88 -5.19 -3.04 -1.59
N GLY A 89 -4.31 -3.80 -0.90
CA GLY A 89 -2.86 -3.72 -1.07
C GLY A 89 -2.41 -4.06 -2.49
N ALA A 90 -2.92 -5.17 -3.05
CA ALA A 90 -2.63 -5.63 -4.39
C ALA A 90 -3.06 -4.63 -5.48
N LEU A 91 -4.20 -3.95 -5.31
CA LEU A 91 -4.62 -2.85 -6.19
C LEU A 91 -3.61 -1.69 -6.18
N GLY A 92 -3.04 -1.38 -5.01
CA GLY A 92 -1.95 -0.40 -4.91
C GLY A 92 -0.69 -0.83 -5.65
N TYR A 93 -0.32 -2.12 -5.60
CA TYR A 93 0.82 -2.67 -6.33
C TYR A 93 0.63 -2.70 -7.85
N LEU A 94 -0.61 -2.91 -8.33
CA LEU A 94 -0.90 -2.77 -9.76
C LEU A 94 -0.61 -1.36 -10.27
N GLY A 95 -0.73 -0.33 -9.41
CA GLY A 95 -0.50 1.07 -9.77
C GLY A 95 -1.55 1.62 -10.75
N ASP A 96 -2.68 0.94 -10.90
CA ASP A 96 -3.74 1.32 -11.82
C ASP A 96 -4.66 2.38 -11.20
N VAL A 97 -4.70 3.56 -11.81
CA VAL A 97 -5.55 4.69 -11.36
C VAL A 97 -7.04 4.39 -11.38
N ARG A 98 -7.50 3.35 -12.10
CA ARG A 98 -8.87 2.84 -12.02
C ARG A 98 -9.21 2.36 -10.60
N ALA A 99 -8.22 2.03 -9.77
CA ALA A 99 -8.43 1.59 -8.39
C ALA A 99 -8.84 2.71 -7.43
N PHE A 100 -8.80 3.98 -7.85
CA PHE A 100 -9.21 5.11 -6.99
C PHE A 100 -10.61 4.92 -6.38
N GLU A 101 -11.64 4.65 -7.19
CA GLU A 101 -13.02 4.54 -6.69
C GLU A 101 -13.21 3.35 -5.73
N PRO A 102 -12.77 2.11 -6.05
CA PRO A 102 -12.84 0.99 -5.12
C PRO A 102 -12.08 1.23 -3.81
N LEU A 103 -10.88 1.80 -3.87
CA LEU A 103 -10.07 2.08 -2.68
C LEU A 103 -10.69 3.20 -1.82
N SER A 104 -11.20 4.25 -2.46
CA SER A 104 -11.93 5.32 -1.77
C SER A 104 -13.15 4.74 -1.04
N ARG A 105 -13.95 3.91 -1.72
CA ARG A 105 -15.09 3.23 -1.10
C ARG A 105 -14.67 2.39 0.10
N ALA A 106 -13.65 1.54 -0.07
CA ALA A 106 -13.15 0.69 1.02
C ALA A 106 -12.67 1.51 2.23
N PHE A 107 -12.05 2.66 2.02
CA PHE A 107 -11.64 3.55 3.12
C PHE A 107 -12.82 4.11 3.92
N TYR A 108 -13.93 4.45 3.26
CA TYR A 108 -15.10 5.07 3.89
C TYR A 108 -16.10 4.06 4.45
N GLU A 109 -16.29 2.93 3.78
CA GLU A 109 -17.41 2.02 4.01
C GLU A 109 -17.01 0.72 4.70
N ASP A 110 -15.75 0.27 4.62
CA ASP A 110 -15.34 -0.96 5.29
C ASP A 110 -15.28 -0.75 6.81
N THR A 111 -15.79 -1.72 7.57
CA THR A 111 -15.83 -1.66 9.03
C THR A 111 -14.50 -2.00 9.67
N ASP A 112 -13.64 -2.73 8.97
CA ASP A 112 -12.37 -3.23 9.49
C ASP A 112 -11.25 -2.22 9.25
N TRP A 113 -10.60 -1.78 10.32
CA TRP A 113 -9.56 -0.76 10.27
C TRP A 113 -8.39 -1.15 9.36
N LEU A 114 -8.09 -2.45 9.24
CA LEU A 114 -7.00 -2.97 8.41
C LEU A 114 -7.29 -2.75 6.92
N VAL A 115 -8.54 -2.96 6.48
CA VAL A 115 -8.94 -2.70 5.09
C VAL A 115 -8.85 -1.21 4.79
N ARG A 116 -9.35 -0.37 5.70
CA ARG A 116 -9.27 1.09 5.58
C ARG A 116 -7.83 1.59 5.54
N PHE A 117 -6.95 1.02 6.37
CA PHE A 117 -5.52 1.30 6.36
C PHE A 117 -4.88 0.91 5.01
N SER A 118 -5.10 -0.32 4.54
CA SER A 118 -4.58 -0.76 3.24
C SER A 118 -5.08 0.11 2.09
N ALA A 119 -6.35 0.54 2.13
CA ALA A 119 -6.90 1.46 1.16
C ALA A 119 -6.18 2.81 1.16
N ALA A 120 -5.95 3.42 2.32
CA ALA A 120 -5.23 4.69 2.45
C ALA A 120 -3.78 4.59 1.94
N VAL A 121 -3.08 3.49 2.24
CA VAL A 121 -1.73 3.24 1.70
C VAL A 121 -1.77 3.10 0.18
N SER A 122 -2.68 2.29 -0.34
CA SER A 122 -2.80 2.05 -1.78
C SER A 122 -3.21 3.28 -2.58
N LEU A 123 -4.01 4.18 -2.00
CA LEU A 123 -4.31 5.50 -2.59
C LEU A 123 -3.04 6.34 -2.80
N GLY A 124 -2.07 6.25 -1.89
CA GLY A 124 -0.74 6.83 -2.09
C GLY A 124 0.07 6.13 -3.19
N ASN A 125 0.02 4.81 -3.24
CA ASN A 125 0.78 3.99 -4.20
C ASN A 125 0.33 4.20 -5.66
N ILE A 126 -0.97 4.38 -5.91
CA ILE A 126 -1.49 4.66 -7.26
C ILE A 126 -1.16 6.08 -7.75
N LYS A 127 -0.72 6.97 -6.84
CA LYS A 127 -0.28 8.34 -7.14
C LYS A 127 -1.30 9.20 -7.88
N ASP A 128 -2.59 8.92 -7.66
CA ASP A 128 -3.68 9.67 -8.25
C ASP A 128 -4.02 10.89 -7.38
N PRO A 129 -3.96 12.13 -7.91
CA PRO A 129 -4.29 13.35 -7.16
C PRO A 129 -5.72 13.37 -6.59
N ARG A 130 -6.66 12.59 -7.15
CA ARG A 130 -8.02 12.46 -6.60
C ARG A 130 -8.04 11.94 -5.16
N ALA A 131 -6.97 11.28 -4.72
CA ALA A 131 -6.82 10.80 -3.35
C ALA A 131 -6.77 11.92 -2.29
N HIS A 132 -6.55 13.19 -2.68
CA HIS A 132 -6.44 14.32 -1.75
C HIS A 132 -7.50 14.31 -0.63
N ASP A 133 -8.78 14.40 -0.97
CA ASP A 133 -9.85 14.55 0.02
C ASP A 133 -9.97 13.33 0.94
N VAL A 134 -9.77 12.13 0.38
CA VAL A 134 -9.78 10.87 1.13
C VAL A 134 -8.66 10.84 2.16
N LEU A 135 -7.45 11.23 1.76
CA LEU A 135 -6.29 11.25 2.63
C LEU A 135 -6.39 12.38 3.67
N ILE A 136 -6.93 13.55 3.32
CA ILE A 136 -7.24 14.62 4.31
C ILE A 136 -8.22 14.12 5.37
N GLN A 137 -9.22 13.32 4.98
CA GLN A 137 -10.12 12.70 5.94
C GLN A 137 -9.42 11.63 6.79
N ALA A 138 -8.51 10.84 6.21
CA ALA A 138 -7.71 9.85 6.92
C ALA A 138 -6.82 10.46 8.02
N LEU A 139 -6.34 11.70 7.85
CA LEU A 139 -5.63 12.45 8.92
C LEU A 139 -6.46 12.71 10.18
N LYS A 140 -7.79 12.49 10.14
CA LYS A 140 -8.72 12.65 11.27
C LYS A 140 -9.08 11.33 11.94
N SER A 141 -8.55 10.20 11.46
CA SER A 141 -8.81 8.88 12.02
C SER A 141 -8.34 8.80 13.47
N GLU A 142 -9.07 8.07 14.33
CA GLU A 142 -8.62 7.75 15.69
C GLU A 142 -7.42 6.78 15.66
N GLU A 143 -7.35 5.95 14.62
CA GLU A 143 -6.24 5.03 14.41
C GLU A 143 -4.99 5.74 13.89
N VAL A 144 -3.94 5.79 14.73
CA VAL A 144 -2.66 6.44 14.42
C VAL A 144 -2.02 5.87 13.15
N VAL A 145 -2.14 4.57 12.92
CA VAL A 145 -1.61 3.91 11.70
C VAL A 145 -2.24 4.45 10.42
N ILE A 146 -3.53 4.82 10.45
CA ILE A 146 -4.22 5.45 9.32
C ILE A 146 -3.74 6.89 9.13
N GLN A 147 -3.49 7.64 10.22
CA GLN A 147 -2.91 8.97 10.13
C GLN A 147 -1.50 8.92 9.50
N GLN A 148 -0.66 7.97 9.92
CA GLN A 148 0.68 7.76 9.37
C GLN A 148 0.62 7.41 7.87
N ALA A 149 -0.29 6.50 7.49
CA ALA A 149 -0.53 6.15 6.09
C ALA A 149 -0.94 7.37 5.27
N ALA A 150 -1.85 8.19 5.79
CA ALA A 150 -2.31 9.41 5.12
C ALA A 150 -1.19 10.43 4.92
N ILE A 151 -0.36 10.68 5.94
CA ILE A 151 0.80 11.59 5.83
C ILE A 151 1.75 11.12 4.73
N ALA A 152 2.10 9.83 4.73
CA ALA A 152 2.98 9.25 3.73
C ALA A 152 2.37 9.34 2.32
N ALA A 153 1.10 8.94 2.18
CA ALA A 153 0.39 8.95 0.91
C ALA A 153 0.26 10.34 0.30
N LEU A 154 0.02 11.38 1.11
CA LEU A 154 -0.01 12.78 0.66
C LEU A 154 1.35 13.22 0.07
N GLY A 155 2.45 12.76 0.65
CA GLY A 155 3.79 12.93 0.09
C GLY A 155 4.00 12.16 -1.21
N GLU A 156 3.52 10.92 -1.32
CA GLU A 156 3.64 10.08 -2.52
C GLU A 156 2.86 10.64 -3.72
N ILE A 157 1.65 11.17 -3.48
CA ILE A 157 0.85 11.85 -4.51
C ILE A 157 1.34 13.29 -4.79
N LYS A 158 2.37 13.76 -4.08
CA LYS A 158 2.96 15.10 -4.18
C LYS A 158 1.95 16.23 -4.00
N ASP A 159 0.98 16.04 -3.11
CA ASP A 159 -0.08 17.00 -2.92
C ASP A 159 0.36 18.18 -2.04
N ILE A 160 0.83 19.23 -2.69
CA ILE A 160 1.30 20.46 -2.05
C ILE A 160 0.20 21.19 -1.26
N ASN A 161 -1.07 20.99 -1.61
CA ASN A 161 -2.19 21.63 -0.94
C ASN A 161 -2.47 21.03 0.44
N SER A 162 -1.97 19.81 0.72
CA SER A 162 -2.06 19.21 2.05
C SER A 162 -1.07 19.75 3.08
N VAL A 163 -0.06 20.55 2.68
CA VAL A 163 1.01 20.97 3.59
C VAL A 163 0.44 21.57 4.88
N ASP A 164 -0.51 22.50 4.78
CA ASP A 164 -1.13 23.12 5.96
C ASP A 164 -1.91 22.13 6.84
N HIS A 165 -2.44 21.06 6.26
CA HIS A 165 -3.16 20.01 6.98
C HIS A 165 -2.22 19.09 7.77
N ILE A 166 -1.01 18.82 7.24
CA ILE A 166 -0.07 17.88 7.84
C ILE A 166 0.97 18.55 8.76
N LEU A 167 1.19 19.86 8.68
CA LEU A 167 2.19 20.56 9.51
C LEU A 167 1.97 20.40 11.01
N ARG A 168 0.71 20.27 11.46
CA ARG A 168 0.38 20.04 12.87
C ARG A 168 1.05 18.79 13.46
N PHE A 169 1.32 17.78 12.64
CA PHE A 169 1.92 16.52 13.08
C PHE A 169 3.41 16.67 13.47
N ALA A 170 4.04 17.81 13.21
CA ALA A 170 5.39 18.10 13.71
C ALA A 170 5.45 18.18 15.25
N GLN A 171 4.29 18.36 15.90
CA GLN A 171 4.14 18.39 17.35
C GLN A 171 3.56 17.08 17.91
N SER A 172 3.43 16.03 17.10
CA SER A 172 2.96 14.72 17.56
C SER A 172 3.86 14.15 18.66
N GLU A 173 3.27 13.58 19.71
CA GLU A 173 4.03 12.86 20.75
C GLU A 173 4.70 11.60 20.17
N ASP A 174 4.03 10.93 19.22
CA ASP A 174 4.58 9.79 18.50
C ASP A 174 5.69 10.24 17.53
N TRP A 175 6.92 9.76 17.79
CA TRP A 175 8.09 10.05 16.95
C TRP A 175 7.97 9.44 15.55
N LEU A 176 7.25 8.33 15.38
CA LEU A 176 7.06 7.71 14.07
C LEU A 176 6.20 8.60 13.18
N VAL A 177 5.16 9.22 13.74
CA VAL A 177 4.35 10.24 13.03
C VAL A 177 5.22 11.41 12.59
N ARG A 178 6.10 11.92 13.47
CA ARG A 178 7.03 13.01 13.11
C ARG A 178 8.02 12.61 12.03
N GLN A 179 8.53 11.37 12.06
CA GLN A 179 9.39 10.83 11.00
C GLN A 179 8.63 10.76 9.67
N ARG A 180 7.41 10.21 9.65
CA ARG A 180 6.57 10.13 8.44
C ARG A 180 6.29 11.51 7.87
N LEU A 181 6.03 12.49 8.73
CA LEU A 181 5.89 13.87 8.31
C LEU A 181 7.17 14.38 7.64
N ALA A 182 8.34 14.17 8.24
CA ALA A 182 9.60 14.59 7.66
C ALA A 182 9.82 13.99 6.26
N GLU A 183 9.58 12.68 6.10
CA GLU A 183 9.69 11.97 4.82
C GLU A 183 8.73 12.54 3.76
N ALA A 184 7.46 12.74 4.13
CA ALA A 184 6.44 13.27 3.23
C ALA A 184 6.74 14.71 2.79
N LEU A 185 7.17 15.56 3.73
CA LEU A 185 7.59 16.93 3.46
C LEU A 185 8.73 16.99 2.43
N GLY A 186 9.64 16.01 2.41
CA GLY A 186 10.69 15.92 1.38
C GLY A 186 10.18 15.81 -0.06
N ASN A 187 8.91 15.45 -0.27
CA ASN A 187 8.26 15.38 -1.58
C ASN A 187 7.34 16.57 -1.87
N LEU A 188 7.24 17.55 -0.96
CA LEU A 188 6.28 18.66 -1.01
C LEU A 188 7.01 20.02 -0.99
N PRO A 189 7.61 20.46 -2.12
CA PRO A 189 8.45 21.65 -2.14
C PRO A 189 7.66 22.93 -1.85
N SER A 190 7.87 23.51 -0.66
CA SER A 190 7.39 24.84 -0.29
C SER A 190 8.29 25.50 0.77
N ALA A 191 8.19 26.82 0.92
CA ALA A 191 8.88 27.52 2.00
C ALA A 191 8.46 27.00 3.39
N LYS A 192 7.18 26.65 3.58
CA LYS A 192 6.64 26.09 4.83
C LYS A 192 7.27 24.73 5.14
N THR A 193 7.39 23.88 4.13
CA THR A 193 8.02 22.57 4.22
C THR A 193 9.48 22.67 4.65
N VAL A 194 10.26 23.57 4.05
CA VAL A 194 11.66 23.80 4.43
C VAL A 194 11.78 24.26 5.88
N SER A 195 10.93 25.19 6.33
CA SER A 195 10.91 25.64 7.72
C SER A 195 10.55 24.51 8.70
N ALA A 196 9.57 23.68 8.35
CA ALA A 196 9.16 22.54 9.17
C ALA A 196 10.23 21.46 9.25
N LEU A 197 10.92 21.17 8.14
CA LEU A 197 12.03 20.22 8.14
C LEU A 197 13.22 20.73 8.96
N LYS A 198 13.55 22.03 8.90
CA LYS A 198 14.58 22.63 9.78
C LYS A 198 14.22 22.58 11.26
N TYR A 199 12.93 22.60 11.59
CA TYR A 199 12.45 22.35 12.94
C TYR A 199 12.65 20.88 13.32
N LEU A 200 12.22 19.93 12.48
CA LEU A 200 12.34 18.49 12.70
C LEU A 200 13.78 17.98 12.68
N GLU A 201 14.71 18.67 12.02
CA GLU A 201 16.15 18.34 12.08
C GLU A 201 16.71 18.45 13.51
N LYS A 202 16.07 19.25 14.37
CA LYS A 202 16.44 19.43 15.79
C LYS A 202 15.66 18.51 16.73
N ASP A 203 14.89 17.57 16.18
CA ASP A 203 14.09 16.63 16.97
C ASP A 203 14.97 15.79 17.91
N ASN A 204 14.44 15.47 19.08
CA ASN A 204 15.16 14.69 20.08
C ASN A 204 15.34 13.22 19.66
N HIS A 205 14.53 12.73 18.72
CA HIS A 205 14.59 11.39 18.19
C HIS A 205 15.47 11.34 16.94
N SER A 206 16.46 10.43 16.93
CA SER A 206 17.47 10.34 15.86
C SER A 206 16.87 10.02 14.50
N HIS A 207 15.87 9.13 14.43
CA HIS A 207 15.20 8.81 13.17
C HIS A 207 14.44 9.99 12.56
N VAL A 208 13.86 10.87 13.39
CA VAL A 208 13.12 12.05 12.92
C VAL A 208 14.10 13.09 12.37
N SER A 209 15.14 13.40 13.15
CA SER A 209 16.17 14.37 12.73
C SER A 209 16.93 13.92 11.48
N GLU A 210 17.23 12.63 11.35
CA GLU A 210 17.85 12.08 10.14
C GLU A 210 16.91 12.13 8.93
N ALA A 211 15.65 11.72 9.08
CA ALA A 211 14.67 11.80 8.00
C ALA A 211 14.47 13.26 7.52
N ALA A 212 14.49 14.22 8.44
CA ALA A 212 14.39 15.64 8.12
C ALA A 212 15.60 16.14 7.33
N ARG A 213 16.82 15.75 7.73
CA ARG A 213 18.06 16.10 7.01
C ARG A 213 18.10 15.52 5.60
N ILE A 214 17.73 14.26 5.44
CA ILE A 214 17.63 13.60 4.12
C ILE A 214 16.62 14.34 3.24
N SER A 215 15.47 14.72 3.81
CA SER A 215 14.40 15.40 3.10
C SER A 215 14.76 16.83 2.70
N LEU A 216 15.49 17.57 3.54
CA LEU A 216 16.05 18.89 3.18
C LEU A 216 17.00 18.77 1.98
N LYS A 217 17.94 17.83 2.04
CA LYS A 217 18.89 17.59 0.94
C LYS A 217 18.17 17.22 -0.35
N ARG A 218 17.08 16.44 -0.28
CA ARG A 218 16.25 16.11 -1.44
C ARG A 218 15.63 17.36 -2.08
N LEU A 219 15.08 18.27 -1.27
CA LEU A 219 14.49 19.52 -1.77
C LEU A 219 15.53 20.46 -2.39
N GLU A 220 16.73 20.54 -1.80
CA GLU A 220 17.84 21.34 -2.35
C GLU A 220 18.29 20.83 -3.72
N GLN A 221 18.32 19.50 -3.92
CA GLN A 221 18.70 18.90 -5.20
C GLN A 221 17.63 19.01 -6.29
N ALA A 222 16.38 19.25 -5.91
CA ALA A 222 15.25 19.39 -6.82
C ALA A 222 14.99 20.86 -7.24
N SER A 223 15.74 21.82 -6.68
CA SER A 223 15.65 23.26 -6.95
C SER A 223 16.70 23.70 -7.97
#